data_AF-A0AAV5TVR1-F1
#
_entry.id   AF-A0AAV5TVR1-F1
#
_cell.length_a   1.000
_cell.length_b   1.000
_cell.length_c   1.000
_cell.angle_alpha   90.00
_cell.angle_beta   90.00
_cell.angle_gamma   90.00
#
_symmetry.space_group_name_H-M   'P 1'
#
loop_
_entity.id
_entity.type
_entity.pdbx_description
1 polymer ?
#
loop_
_entity_poly.entity_id
_entity_poly.type
_entity_poly.pdbx_seq_one_letter_code
_entity_poly.pdbx_strand_id
1 'polypeptide(L)'
;MPIPLPNVKGATLEKVITWLKQYKDTPIPPEKEDDGERNSEDINEYDRGFMAKCKQDEIFEVMLAANYLDVKELLEVTVKTMANELKKCKDHLEIRKNFNIKNDF
;
A
#
# COMPACT_ATOMS: atom_id res chain seq x y z
N MET A 1 4.25 -4.08 29.23
CA MET A 1 3.32 -5.09 28.68
C MET A 1 3.36 -4.94 27.16
N PRO A 2 3.60 -6.00 26.38
CA PRO A 2 3.58 -5.91 24.93
C PRO A 2 2.15 -5.69 24.42
N ILE A 3 1.99 -4.94 23.33
CA ILE A 3 0.70 -4.77 22.63
C ILE A 3 0.59 -5.89 21.58
N PRO A 4 -0.37 -6.83 21.69
CA PRO A 4 -0.50 -7.91 20.74
C PRO A 4 -1.12 -7.42 19.41
N LEU A 5 -0.52 -7.83 18.29
CA LEU A 5 -1.01 -7.54 16.93
C LEU A 5 -1.23 -8.85 16.17
N PRO A 6 -2.34 -9.57 16.40
CA PRO A 6 -2.55 -10.91 15.86
C PRO A 6 -2.74 -10.96 14.34
N ASN A 7 -3.17 -9.83 13.75
CA ASN A 7 -3.51 -9.75 12.32
C ASN A 7 -2.36 -9.26 11.44
N VAL A 8 -1.17 -9.02 12.01
CA VAL A 8 0.00 -8.52 11.27
C VAL A 8 1.17 -9.44 11.51
N LYS A 9 1.74 -10.00 10.43
CA LYS A 9 2.95 -10.82 10.51
C LYS A 9 4.14 -9.94 10.91
N GLY A 10 5.10 -10.47 11.65
CA GLY A 10 6.29 -9.72 12.10
C GLY A 10 7.04 -9.05 10.94
N ALA A 11 7.27 -9.77 9.84
CA ALA A 11 7.94 -9.23 8.65
C ALA A 11 7.16 -8.08 7.99
N THR A 12 5.82 -8.12 8.00
CA THR A 12 4.97 -7.04 7.50
C THR A 12 5.03 -5.83 8.43
N LEU A 13 4.98 -6.08 9.75
CA LEU A 13 5.08 -5.03 10.77
C LEU A 13 6.42 -4.30 10.69
N GLU A 14 7.53 -5.02 10.47
CA GLU A 14 8.86 -4.41 10.26
C GLU A 14 8.88 -3.45 9.07
N LYS A 15 8.21 -3.79 7.97
CA LYS A 15 8.07 -2.90 6.80
C LYS A 15 7.26 -1.66 7.16
N VAL A 16 6.11 -1.82 7.81
CA VAL A 16 5.28 -0.69 8.27
C VAL A 16 6.08 0.23 9.18
N ILE A 17 6.81 -0.32 10.16
CA ILE A 17 7.65 0.46 11.07
C ILE A 17 8.78 1.17 10.32
N THR A 18 9.40 0.51 9.34
CA THR A 18 10.46 1.11 8.52
C THR A 18 9.94 2.32 7.75
N TRP A 19 8.74 2.19 7.16
CA TRP A 19 8.08 3.28 6.48
C TRP A 19 7.73 4.42 7.46
N LEU A 20 7.11 4.12 8.60
CA LEU A 20 6.77 5.13 9.63
C LEU A 20 7.98 5.91 10.13
N LYS A 21 9.15 5.26 10.26
CA LYS A 21 10.40 5.93 10.67
C LYS A 21 10.87 7.00 9.71
N GLN A 22 10.54 6.87 8.41
CA GLN A 22 10.87 7.89 7.41
C GLN A 22 10.09 9.20 7.67
N TYR A 23 8.84 9.08 8.12
CA TYR A 23 7.91 10.21 8.27
C TYR A 23 7.74 10.68 9.71
N LYS A 24 8.53 10.16 10.65
CA LYS A 24 8.41 10.44 12.09
C LYS A 24 8.47 11.94 12.44
N ASP A 25 9.23 12.72 11.65
CA ASP A 25 9.46 14.16 11.85
C ASP A 25 8.65 15.00 10.85
N THR A 26 7.82 14.36 10.01
CA THR A 26 6.96 15.06 9.06
C THR A 26 5.70 15.56 9.78
N PRO A 27 5.28 16.82 9.58
CA PRO A 27 4.02 17.30 10.10
C PRO A 27 2.88 16.40 9.60
N ILE A 28 2.01 15.96 10.52
CA ILE A 28 0.80 15.23 10.15
C ILE A 28 -0.02 16.17 9.26
N PRO A 29 -0.32 15.79 8.02
CA PRO A 29 -1.16 16.59 7.16
C PRO A 29 -2.52 16.81 7.86
N PRO A 30 -3.16 17.98 7.70
CA PRO A 30 -4.55 18.10 8.11
C PRO A 30 -5.35 16.99 7.43
N GLU A 31 -6.36 16.44 8.12
CA GLU A 31 -7.27 15.49 7.50
C GLU A 31 -7.83 16.12 6.23
N LYS A 32 -7.40 15.61 5.07
CA LYS A 32 -7.96 16.03 3.80
C LYS A 32 -9.37 15.47 3.73
N GLU A 33 -10.36 16.34 3.52
CA GLU A 33 -11.63 15.88 2.98
C GLU A 33 -11.33 15.21 1.62
N ASP A 34 -11.91 14.02 1.37
CA ASP A 34 -11.76 13.31 0.09
C ASP A 34 -12.33 14.21 -1.02
N ASP A 35 -11.47 15.00 -1.65
CA ASP A 35 -11.80 15.89 -2.76
C ASP A 35 -12.06 15.13 -4.07
N GLY A 36 -11.90 13.80 -4.04
CA GLY A 36 -12.13 12.91 -5.16
C GLY A 36 -11.02 12.93 -6.21
N GLU A 37 -9.96 13.72 -6.06
CA GLU A 37 -8.81 13.71 -6.99
C GLU A 37 -7.89 12.51 -6.70
N ARG A 38 -8.32 11.34 -7.17
CA ARG A 38 -7.56 10.09 -7.07
C ARG A 38 -6.49 10.00 -8.16
N ASN A 39 -5.42 10.78 -8.02
CA ASN A 39 -4.26 10.66 -8.89
C ASN A 39 -3.31 9.56 -8.38
N SER A 40 -3.26 8.43 -9.09
CA SER A 40 -2.35 7.32 -8.75
C SER A 40 -0.88 7.62 -9.09
N GLU A 41 -0.60 8.63 -9.92
CA GLU A 41 0.78 9.02 -10.30
C GLU A 41 1.47 9.86 -9.20
N ASP A 42 0.67 10.43 -8.29
CA ASP A 42 1.15 11.23 -7.17
C ASP A 42 1.60 10.34 -6.01
N ILE A 43 2.77 9.74 -6.20
CA ILE A 43 3.54 9.01 -5.20
C ILE A 43 4.93 9.65 -5.17
N ASN A 44 5.49 9.94 -3.98
CA ASN A 44 6.83 10.51 -3.93
C ASN A 44 7.92 9.46 -4.27
N GLU A 45 9.16 9.92 -4.46
CA GLU A 45 10.27 9.05 -4.88
C GLU A 45 10.63 7.98 -3.83
N TYR A 46 10.60 8.34 -2.54
CA TYR A 46 10.88 7.39 -1.46
C TYR A 46 9.86 6.27 -1.46
N ASP A 47 8.58 6.60 -1.51
CA ASP A 47 7.47 5.65 -1.50
C ASP A 47 7.51 4.74 -2.72
N ARG A 48 7.76 5.30 -3.92
CA ARG A 48 7.99 4.49 -5.12
C ARG A 48 9.14 3.51 -4.93
N GLY A 49 10.27 3.98 -4.41
CA GLY A 49 11.45 3.14 -4.16
C GLY A 49 11.23 2.09 -3.07
N PHE A 50 10.41 2.39 -2.07
CA PHE A 50 10.02 1.46 -1.01
C PHE A 50 9.11 0.36 -1.56
N MET A 51 8.08 0.74 -2.31
CA MET A 51 7.14 -0.21 -2.90
C MET A 51 7.79 -1.08 -3.97
N ALA A 52 8.70 -0.53 -4.78
CA ALA A 52 9.44 -1.30 -5.80
C ALA A 52 10.34 -2.41 -5.22
N LYS A 53 10.73 -2.31 -3.94
CA LYS A 53 11.50 -3.36 -3.23
C LYS A 53 10.61 -4.47 -2.67
N CYS A 54 9.29 -4.26 -2.63
CA CYS A 54 8.33 -5.23 -2.13
C CYS A 54 7.77 -6.05 -3.31
N LYS A 55 7.52 -7.34 -3.08
CA LYS A 55 6.74 -8.16 -4.02
C LYS A 55 5.26 -7.76 -3.93
N GLN A 56 4.49 -8.04 -4.98
CA GLN A 56 3.05 -7.73 -5.03
C GLN A 56 2.28 -8.27 -3.81
N ASP A 57 2.53 -9.52 -3.41
CA ASP A 57 1.90 -10.12 -2.22
C ASP A 57 2.28 -9.38 -0.94
N GLU A 58 3.52 -8.89 -0.83
CA GLU A 58 3.97 -8.09 0.32
C GLU A 58 3.30 -6.71 0.33
N ILE A 59 3.07 -6.09 -0.83
CA ILE A 59 2.33 -4.82 -0.93
C ILE A 59 0.89 -5.00 -0.45
N PHE A 60 0.23 -6.10 -0.82
CA PHE A 60 -1.09 -6.44 -0.29
C PHE A 60 -1.09 -6.64 1.22
N GLU A 61 -0.10 -7.36 1.76
CA GLU A 61 0.02 -7.52 3.21
C GLU A 61 0.26 -6.17 3.94
N VAL A 62 1.11 -5.31 3.37
CA VAL A 62 1.36 -3.96 3.91
C VAL A 62 0.09 -3.10 3.83
N MET A 63 -0.69 -3.20 2.75
CA MET A 63 -1.98 -2.52 2.61
C MET A 63 -2.97 -2.93 3.72
N LEU A 64 -3.12 -4.25 3.94
CA LEU A 64 -3.99 -4.76 5.01
C LEU A 64 -3.50 -4.36 6.40
N ALA A 65 -2.19 -4.40 6.64
CA ALA A 65 -1.60 -3.97 7.89
C ALA A 65 -1.77 -2.47 8.13
N ALA A 66 -1.58 -1.64 7.11
CA ALA A 66 -1.78 -0.19 7.18
C ALA A 66 -3.24 0.15 7.51
N ASN A 67 -4.20 -0.55 6.89
CA ASN A 67 -5.62 -0.41 7.22
C ASN A 67 -5.92 -0.86 8.66
N TYR A 68 -5.34 -1.98 9.11
CA TYR A 68 -5.55 -2.48 10.48
C TYR A 68 -4.96 -1.56 11.56
N LEU A 69 -3.83 -0.90 11.25
CA LEU A 69 -3.12 0.00 12.16
C LEU A 69 -3.54 1.47 12.02
N ASP A 70 -4.51 1.76 11.15
CA ASP A 70 -5.01 3.11 10.83
C ASP A 70 -3.89 4.08 10.36
N VAL A 71 -3.03 3.62 9.46
CA VAL A 71 -1.99 4.44 8.81
C VAL A 71 -2.46 4.84 7.42
N LYS A 72 -3.28 5.91 7.37
CA LYS A 72 -3.99 6.36 6.14
C LYS A 72 -3.04 6.65 4.97
N GLU A 73 -1.92 7.30 5.21
CA GLU A 73 -0.96 7.70 4.18
C GLU A 73 -0.28 6.47 3.55
N LEU A 74 0.11 5.49 4.37
CA LEU A 74 0.69 4.24 3.87
C LEU A 74 -0.36 3.43 3.09
N LEU A 75 -1.60 3.40 3.58
CA LEU A 75 -2.71 2.77 2.86
C LEU A 75 -2.88 3.42 1.48
N GLU A 76 -2.90 4.75 1.40
CA GLU A 76 -3.01 5.48 0.14
C GLU A 76 -1.87 5.15 -0.82
N VAL A 77 -0.62 5.14 -0.36
CA VAL A 77 0.56 4.79 -1.18
C VAL A 77 0.43 3.36 -1.73
N THR A 78 0.00 2.39 -0.93
CA THR A 78 -0.18 1.01 -1.39
C THR A 78 -1.31 0.91 -2.43
N VAL A 79 -2.43 1.61 -2.22
CA VAL A 79 -3.56 1.64 -3.17
C VAL A 79 -3.16 2.29 -4.49
N LYS A 80 -2.48 3.44 -4.45
CA LYS A 80 -1.98 4.13 -5.66
C LYS A 80 -1.00 3.25 -6.43
N THR A 81 -0.10 2.57 -5.73
CA THR A 81 0.85 1.64 -6.35
C THR A 81 0.13 0.51 -7.08
N MET A 82 -0.82 -0.14 -6.41
CA MET A 82 -1.62 -1.22 -6.99
C MET A 82 -2.49 -0.73 -8.15
N ALA A 83 -3.05 0.48 -8.06
CA ALA A 83 -3.78 1.11 -9.15
C ALA A 83 -2.88 1.36 -10.38
N ASN A 84 -1.63 1.77 -10.19
CA ASN A 84 -0.67 1.92 -11.29
C ASN A 84 -0.33 0.58 -11.95
N GLU A 85 -0.16 -0.51 -11.18
CA GLU A 85 0.06 -1.84 -11.76
C GLU A 85 -1.17 -2.35 -12.54
N LEU A 86 -2.38 -2.07 -12.03
CA LEU A 86 -3.62 -2.37 -12.74
C LEU A 86 -3.72 -1.58 -14.06
N LYS A 87 -3.38 -0.29 -14.05
CA LYS A 87 -3.39 0.57 -15.26
C LYS A 87 -2.42 0.09 -16.36
N LYS A 88 -1.38 -0.66 -16.01
CA LYS A 88 -0.44 -1.23 -16.99
C LYS A 88 -1.01 -2.45 -17.73
N CYS A 89 -2.03 -3.10 -17.17
CA CYS A 89 -2.67 -4.25 -17.80
C CYS A 89 -3.58 -3.78 -18.95
N LYS A 90 -3.43 -4.39 -20.13
CA LYS A 90 -4.19 -3.99 -21.33
C LYS A 90 -5.63 -4.46 -21.30
N ASP A 91 -5.85 -5.65 -20.74
CA ASP A 91 -7.14 -6.31 -20.73
C ASP A 91 -7.34 -7.15 -19.46
N HIS A 92 -8.55 -7.67 -19.31
CA HIS A 92 -8.94 -8.55 -18.21
C HIS A 92 -8.15 -9.87 -18.13
N LEU A 93 -7.56 -10.36 -19.23
CA LEU A 93 -6.75 -11.58 -19.22
C LEU A 93 -5.39 -11.31 -18.56
N GLU A 94 -4.77 -10.18 -18.89
CA GLU A 94 -3.54 -9.72 -18.24
C GLU A 94 -3.77 -9.44 -16.75
N ILE A 95 -4.87 -8.79 -16.37
CA ILE A 95 -5.23 -8.58 -14.95
C ILE A 95 -5.33 -9.94 -14.24
N ARG A 96 -6.09 -10.89 -14.81
CA ARG A 96 -6.25 -12.22 -14.19
C ARG A 96 -4.93 -12.94 -14.02
N LYS A 97 -4.06 -12.88 -15.02
CA LYS A 97 -2.74 -13.50 -14.97
C LYS A 97 -1.83 -12.83 -13.94
N ASN A 98 -1.75 -11.50 -13.94
CA ASN A 98 -0.81 -10.74 -13.10
C ASN A 98 -1.24 -10.72 -11.63
N PHE A 99 -2.54 -10.72 -11.37
CA PHE A 99 -3.11 -10.74 -10.02
C PHE A 99 -3.56 -12.14 -9.56
N ASN A 100 -3.25 -13.18 -10.35
CA ASN A 100 -3.61 -14.57 -10.07
C ASN A 100 -5.10 -14.76 -9.73
N ILE A 101 -5.97 -14.07 -10.47
CA ILE A 101 -7.43 -14.09 -10.28
C ILE A 101 -8.02 -15.22 -11.12
N LYS A 102 -8.80 -16.10 -10.45
CA LYS A 102 -9.53 -17.19 -11.12
C LYS A 102 -10.61 -16.62 -12.04
N ASN A 103 -10.77 -17.19 -13.24
CA ASN A 103 -11.91 -16.86 -14.08
C ASN A 103 -13.20 -17.48 -13.51
N ASP A 104 -14.20 -16.64 -13.26
CA ASP A 104 -15.52 -16.95 -12.74
C ASP A 104 -16.67 -16.66 -13.73
N PHE A 105 -16.38 -16.26 -14.97
CA PHE A 105 -17.34 -16.01 -16.07
C PHE A 105 -16.88 -16.55 -17.43
#